data_AF-A0A522YSE6-F1
#
_entry.id   AF-A0A522YSE6-F1
#
_cell.length_a   1.000
_cell.length_b   1.000
_cell.length_c   1.000
_cell.angle_alpha   90.00
_cell.angle_beta   90.00
_cell.angle_gamma   90.00
#
_symmetry.space_group_name_H-M   'P 1'
#
loop_
_entity.id
_entity.type
_entity.pdbx_description
1 polymer ?
#
loop_
_entity_poly.entity_id
_entity_poly.type
_entity_poly.pdbx_seq_one_letter_code
_entity_poly.pdbx_strand_id
1 'polypeptide(L)'
;SVVLASKDRLEEIEIPGMAGNNGKSLSITGQESGFQAAKKKVIESFEMHYLSHVLKKHRGNISASAKEAGLDYKNFHSKLKKYHLKKSQFDS
;
A
#
# COMPACT_ATOMS: atom_id res chain seq x y z
N SER A 1 28.83 -38.67 6.11
CA SER A 1 27.69 -37.75 6.26
C SER A 1 27.47 -37.01 4.95
N VAL A 2 26.20 -36.68 4.66
CA VAL A 2 25.70 -35.89 3.50
C VAL A 2 25.58 -36.70 2.20
N VAL A 3 24.54 -36.60 1.36
CA VAL A 3 23.12 -36.16 1.37
C VAL A 3 22.55 -36.82 0.11
N LEU A 4 21.31 -37.32 0.12
CA LEU A 4 20.44 -37.17 -1.05
C LEU A 4 18.98 -37.27 -0.58
N ALA A 5 18.33 -36.12 -0.47
CA ALA A 5 16.90 -36.05 -0.23
C ALA A 5 16.18 -36.61 -1.46
N SER A 6 15.46 -37.71 -1.28
CA SER A 6 14.56 -38.26 -2.28
C SER A 6 13.52 -37.20 -2.62
N LYS A 7 13.51 -36.82 -3.90
CA LYS A 7 12.63 -35.83 -4.48
C LYS A 7 11.24 -36.47 -4.61
N ASP A 8 10.35 -36.20 -3.66
CA ASP A 8 8.92 -36.47 -3.78
C ASP A 8 8.44 -35.93 -5.14
N ARG A 9 8.15 -36.85 -6.05
CA ARG A 9 7.83 -36.60 -7.44
C ARG A 9 6.35 -36.21 -7.50
N LEU A 10 6.07 -34.93 -7.74
CA LEU A 10 4.71 -34.47 -7.99
C LEU A 10 4.27 -34.99 -9.37
N GLU A 11 3.38 -35.97 -9.38
CA GLU A 11 2.72 -36.40 -10.62
C GLU A 11 1.61 -35.41 -10.95
N GLU A 12 1.74 -34.75 -12.09
CA GLU A 12 0.77 -33.82 -12.65
C GLU A 12 -0.45 -34.62 -13.10
N ILE A 13 -1.54 -34.56 -12.33
CA ILE A 13 -2.82 -35.13 -12.73
C ILE A 13 -3.48 -34.13 -13.68
N GLU A 14 -3.53 -34.47 -14.97
CA GLU A 14 -4.36 -33.77 -15.94
C GLU A 14 -5.84 -33.88 -15.53
N ILE A 15 -6.47 -32.75 -15.22
CA ILE A 15 -7.91 -32.69 -14.94
C ILE A 15 -8.65 -32.61 -16.29
N PRO A 16 -9.39 -33.64 -16.72
CA PRO A 16 -10.12 -33.59 -17.97
C PRO A 16 -11.43 -32.83 -17.75
N GLY A 17 -11.62 -31.70 -18.42
CA GLY A 17 -12.93 -31.02 -18.46
C GLY A 17 -12.97 -29.50 -18.44
N MET A 18 -11.90 -28.78 -18.78
CA MET A 18 -11.97 -27.33 -18.98
C MET A 18 -11.54 -26.96 -20.40
N ALA A 19 -12.42 -27.30 -21.36
CA ALA A 19 -12.34 -26.77 -22.70
C ALA A 19 -12.57 -25.25 -22.65
N GLY A 20 -11.53 -24.50 -23.03
CA GLY A 20 -11.63 -23.16 -23.61
C GLY A 20 -12.13 -22.04 -22.70
N ASN A 21 -11.20 -21.41 -21.97
CA ASN A 21 -11.32 -19.97 -21.70
C ASN A 21 -9.93 -19.34 -21.72
N ASN A 22 -9.59 -18.79 -22.89
CA ASN A 22 -8.41 -17.97 -23.11
C ASN A 22 -8.32 -16.84 -22.07
N GLY A 23 -7.32 -16.89 -21.19
CA GLY A 23 -6.62 -15.70 -20.69
C GLY A 23 -7.42 -14.63 -19.94
N LYS A 24 -8.61 -14.91 -19.40
CA LYS A 24 -9.19 -14.03 -18.38
C LYS A 24 -8.50 -14.34 -17.06
N SER A 25 -7.30 -13.76 -16.88
CA SER A 25 -6.81 -13.37 -15.56
C SER A 25 -8.01 -12.77 -14.83
N LEU A 26 -8.46 -13.43 -13.77
CA LEU A 26 -9.64 -13.02 -13.02
C LEU A 26 -9.47 -11.54 -12.68
N SER A 27 -10.19 -10.71 -13.43
CA SER A 27 -10.33 -9.30 -13.17
C SER A 27 -10.92 -9.23 -11.77
N ILE A 28 -10.14 -8.74 -10.81
CA ILE A 28 -10.55 -8.54 -9.42
C ILE A 28 -11.52 -7.36 -9.42
N THR A 29 -12.69 -7.55 -10.02
CA THR A 29 -13.73 -6.55 -10.13
C THR A 29 -14.58 -6.61 -8.87
N GLY A 30 -14.42 -5.58 -8.03
CA GLY A 30 -15.61 -4.80 -7.73
C GLY A 30 -16.08 -4.71 -6.28
N GLN A 31 -15.41 -5.28 -5.28
CA GLN A 31 -15.67 -4.96 -3.87
C GLN A 31 -14.35 -5.06 -3.08
N GLU A 32 -13.87 -3.94 -2.49
CA GLU A 32 -12.83 -3.99 -1.45
C GLU A 32 -13.45 -4.68 -0.21
N SER A 33 -13.56 -6.01 -0.23
CA SER A 33 -14.28 -6.78 0.79
C SER A 33 -13.50 -6.78 2.11
N GLY A 34 -14.23 -6.46 3.19
CA GLY A 34 -13.88 -6.64 4.60
C GLY A 34 -12.49 -6.16 5.04
N PHE A 35 -11.49 -6.99 4.82
CA PHE A 35 -10.13 -6.80 5.32
C PHE A 35 -9.35 -5.72 4.56
N GLN A 36 -9.41 -5.71 3.22
CA GLN A 36 -8.62 -4.77 2.42
C GLN A 36 -9.08 -3.32 2.65
N ALA A 37 -10.40 -3.09 2.63
CA ALA A 37 -10.99 -1.79 2.94
C ALA A 37 -10.69 -1.36 4.39
N ALA A 38 -10.82 -2.26 5.37
CA ALA A 38 -10.51 -1.95 6.76
C ALA A 38 -9.04 -1.57 6.94
N LYS A 39 -8.11 -2.35 6.37
CA LYS A 39 -6.67 -2.06 6.39
C LYS A 39 -6.38 -0.69 5.76
N LYS A 40 -6.96 -0.42 4.59
CA LYS A 40 -6.79 0.86 3.89
C LYS A 40 -7.26 2.03 4.74
N LYS A 41 -8.43 1.95 5.35
CA LYS A 41 -8.97 2.99 6.24
C LYS A 41 -8.06 3.27 7.44
N VAL A 42 -7.52 2.22 8.07
CA VAL A 42 -6.58 2.36 9.20
C VAL A 42 -5.30 3.06 8.74
N ILE A 43 -4.73 2.64 7.61
CA ILE A 43 -3.52 3.26 7.04
C ILE A 43 -3.78 4.73 6.69
N GLU A 44 -4.89 5.04 6.04
CA GLU A 44 -5.22 6.42 5.63
C GLU A 44 -5.41 7.33 6.83
N SER A 45 -6.10 6.86 7.88
CA SER A 45 -6.24 7.61 9.13
C SER A 45 -4.87 7.85 9.77
N PHE A 46 -4.04 6.82 9.91
CA PHE A 46 -2.69 6.95 10.46
C PHE A 46 -1.85 7.95 9.67
N GLU A 47 -1.83 7.85 8.34
CA GLU A 47 -1.07 8.76 7.48
C GLU A 47 -1.51 10.21 7.67
N MET A 48 -2.82 10.47 7.71
CA MET A 48 -3.36 11.81 7.92
C MET A 48 -2.94 12.39 9.27
N HIS A 49 -3.02 11.61 10.34
CA HIS A 49 -2.58 12.02 11.67
C HIS A 49 -1.08 12.30 11.72
N TYR A 50 -0.27 11.42 11.14
CA TYR A 50 1.18 11.57 11.11
C TYR A 50 1.62 12.81 10.32
N LEU A 51 1.07 13.00 9.11
CA LEU A 51 1.37 14.16 8.25
C LEU A 51 1.03 15.48 8.95
N SER A 52 -0.12 15.54 9.63
CA SER A 52 -0.54 16.71 10.42
C SER A 52 0.42 16.97 11.59
N HIS A 53 0.87 15.92 12.28
CA HIS A 53 1.81 16.03 13.39
C HIS A 53 3.16 16.62 12.95
N VAL A 54 3.77 16.07 11.89
CA VAL A 54 5.06 16.56 11.40
C VAL A 54 4.94 17.97 10.82
N LEU A 55 3.84 18.29 10.14
CA LEU A 55 3.58 19.64 9.65
C LEU A 55 3.47 20.67 10.79
N LYS A 56 2.78 20.34 11.88
CA LYS A 56 2.73 21.18 13.09
C LYS A 56 4.12 21.39 13.68
N LYS A 57 4.89 20.31 13.84
CA LYS A 57 6.23 20.35 14.43
C LYS A 57 7.18 21.26 13.64
N HIS A 58 7.10 21.22 12.32
CA HIS A 58 7.93 22.01 11.40
C HIS A 58 7.26 23.31 10.92
N ARG A 59 6.18 23.76 11.58
CA ARG A 59 5.46 25.01 11.27
C ARG A 59 5.10 25.16 9.78
N GLY A 60 4.57 24.10 9.19
CA GLY A 60 4.18 24.09 7.78
C GLY A 60 5.33 23.96 6.78
N ASN A 61 6.59 23.80 7.22
CA ASN A 61 7.72 23.55 6.32
C ASN A 61 7.66 22.14 5.73
N ILE A 62 7.17 22.05 4.49
CA ILE A 62 6.96 20.78 3.77
C ILE A 62 8.27 20.02 3.58
N SER A 63 9.37 20.70 3.24
CA SER A 63 10.66 20.05 2.99
C SER A 63 11.26 19.44 4.26
N ALA A 64 11.18 20.16 5.38
CA ALA A 64 11.65 19.65 6.67
C ALA A 64 10.75 18.50 7.18
N SER A 65 9.43 18.64 7.03
CA SER A 65 8.45 17.60 7.37
C SER A 65 8.66 16.32 6.56
N ALA A 66 8.92 16.44 5.26
CA ALA A 66 9.18 15.30 4.38
C ALA A 66 10.46 14.55 4.76
N LYS A 67 11.55 15.29 5.07
CA LYS A 67 12.80 14.72 5.56
C LYS A 67 12.61 13.94 6.85
N GLU A 68 11.88 14.50 7.83
CA GLU A 68 11.59 13.79 9.08
C GLU A 68 10.69 12.57 8.87
N ALA A 69 9.73 12.67 7.95
CA ALA A 69 8.88 11.55 7.57
C ALA A 69 9.61 10.46 6.75
N GLY A 70 10.88 10.67 6.37
CA GLY A 70 11.61 9.76 5.48
C GLY A 70 10.98 9.65 4.08
N LEU A 71 10.21 10.66 3.67
CA LEU A 71 9.49 10.72 2.41
C LEU A 71 10.17 11.72 1.47
N ASP A 72 10.13 11.43 0.17
CA ASP A 72 10.47 12.43 -0.84
C ASP A 72 9.45 13.58 -0.82
N TYR A 73 9.92 14.79 -1.12
CA TYR A 73 9.06 15.99 -1.21
C TYR A 73 7.83 15.77 -2.10
N LYS A 74 7.99 15.12 -3.27
CA LYS A 74 6.88 14.85 -4.19
C LYS A 74 5.87 13.90 -3.58
N ASN A 75 6.32 12.82 -2.94
CA ASN A 75 5.45 11.86 -2.27
C ASN A 75 4.69 12.50 -1.12
N PHE A 76 5.39 13.28 -0.31
CA PHE A 76 4.81 14.02 0.81
C PHE A 76 3.74 14.99 0.30
N HIS A 77 4.08 15.82 -0.69
CA HIS A 77 3.15 16.79 -1.28
C HIS A 77 1.93 16.12 -1.95
N SER A 78 2.11 14.99 -2.62
CA SER A 78 0.99 14.20 -3.17
C SER A 78 0.06 13.67 -2.08
N LYS A 79 0.60 13.19 -0.95
CA LYS A 79 -0.23 12.78 0.21
C LYS A 79 -0.96 13.97 0.83
N LEU A 80 -0.32 15.12 0.97
CA LEU A 80 -0.99 16.34 1.44
C LEU A 80 -2.17 16.72 0.54
N LYS A 81 -1.98 16.66 -0.79
CA LYS A 81 -3.07 16.90 -1.75
C LYS A 81 -4.19 15.87 -1.61
N LYS A 82 -3.86 14.58 -1.48
CA LYS A 82 -4.84 13.49 -1.29
C LYS A 82 -5.71 13.71 -0.05
N TYR A 83 -5.12 14.17 1.04
CA TYR A 83 -5.82 14.39 2.31
C TYR A 83 -6.26 15.85 2.52
N HIS A 84 -6.15 16.70 1.50
CA HIS A 84 -6.49 18.13 1.55
C HIS A 84 -5.84 18.92 2.70
N LEU A 85 -4.66 18.49 3.16
CA LEU A 85 -3.88 19.15 4.19
C LEU A 85 -3.13 20.34 3.58
N LYS A 86 -3.42 21.56 4.05
CA LYS A 86 -2.73 22.79 3.60
C LYS A 86 -1.69 23.20 4.62
N LYS A 87 -0.49 23.57 4.15
CA LYS A 87 0.57 24.12 5.00
C LYS A 87 0.12 25.32 5.84
N SER A 88 -0.76 26.16 5.29
CA SER A 88 -1.29 27.36 5.95
C SER A 88 -2.11 27.06 7.20
N GLN A 89 -2.57 25.82 7.40
CA GLN A 89 -3.26 25.40 8.62
C GLN A 89 -2.27 25.17 9.79
N PHE A 90 -0.97 25.18 9.50
CA PHE A 90 0.11 24.82 10.42
C PHE A 90 1.23 25.88 10.47
N ASP A 91 1.05 26.98 9.77
CA ASP A 91 1.92 28.16 9.79
C ASP A 91 1.53 28.98 11.05
N SER A 92 2.28 28.83 12.13
CA SER A 92 2.10 29.54 13.41
C SER A 92 3.42 29.70 14.13
#